data_AF-A0A0D6L9H1-F1
#
_entry.id   AF-A0A0D6L9H1-F1
#
_cell.length_a   1.000
_cell.length_b   1.000
_cell.length_c   1.000
_cell.angle_alpha   90.00
_cell.angle_beta   90.00
_cell.angle_gamma   90.00
#
_symmetry.space_group_name_H-M   'P 1'
#
loop_
_entity.id
_entity.type
_entity.pdbx_description
1 polymer ?
#
loop_
_entity_poly.entity_id
_entity_poly.type
_entity_poly.pdbx_seq_one_letter_code
_entity_poly.pdbx_strand_id
1 'polypeptide(L)'
;MAILKPWCGVWTPATMSAFLAQNVVPKLEKCLDTMNLNPRENKKYEEWYACMSWMGMISPDTMASIVTKYFFPRWYAALCHWLDSPRVILNEVKLWYREWDQRIPPQIRDFPTIKENLRRGMVALMESSQGLRVSSGPPPPPLAQAVPPPPPPVAMRPNMGVPMNSHMSLKEVLERMAAQHDLTHIPQRDRLKEGRQVYWFGTQSIYLDRNIVYVLDTQTFSWRPVGMEELLQLAGVK
;
A
#
# COMPACT_ATOMS: atom_id res chain seq x y z
N MET A 1 0.96 23.12 -25.17
CA MET A 1 2.08 22.53 -25.94
C MET A 1 2.57 23.35 -27.13
N ALA A 2 1.88 24.41 -27.57
CA ALA A 2 2.31 25.20 -28.73
C ALA A 2 3.62 26.00 -28.52
N ILE A 3 3.98 26.32 -27.27
CA ILE A 3 5.10 27.23 -26.97
C ILE A 3 6.48 26.55 -27.05
N LEU A 4 6.58 25.26 -26.72
CA LEU A 4 7.89 24.55 -26.69
C LEU A 4 8.21 23.83 -28.01
N LYS A 5 7.19 23.53 -28.82
CA LYS A 5 7.34 22.80 -30.10
C LYS A 5 8.34 23.45 -31.07
N PRO A 6 8.42 24.80 -31.20
CA PRO A 6 9.39 25.46 -32.06
C PRO A 6 10.85 25.32 -31.59
N TRP A 7 11.07 25.09 -30.29
CA TRP A 7 12.41 25.01 -29.70
C TRP A 7 13.02 23.60 -29.80
N CYS A 8 12.22 22.59 -30.15
CA CYS A 8 12.70 21.21 -30.34
C CYS A 8 13.77 21.08 -31.43
N GLY A 9 13.82 21.98 -32.41
CA GLY A 9 14.86 22.00 -33.45
C GLY A 9 16.07 22.86 -33.10
N VAL A 10 16.02 23.63 -32.00
CA VAL A 10 17.08 24.57 -31.59
C VAL A 10 18.00 23.94 -30.53
N TRP A 11 17.46 23.06 -29.69
CA TRP A 11 18.25 22.37 -28.66
C TRP A 11 18.72 20.99 -29.13
N THR A 12 19.87 20.57 -28.61
CA THR A 12 20.28 19.17 -28.74
C THR A 12 19.27 18.27 -28.00
N PRO A 13 19.09 17.01 -28.43
CA PRO A 13 18.23 16.06 -27.74
C PRO A 13 18.58 15.89 -26.26
N ALA A 14 19.86 15.92 -25.91
CA ALA A 14 20.33 15.82 -24.53
C ALA A 14 19.93 17.04 -23.69
N THR A 15 20.11 18.26 -24.23
CA THR A 15 19.70 19.49 -23.55
C THR A 15 18.19 19.55 -23.35
N MET A 16 17.41 19.17 -24.37
CA MET A 16 15.95 19.10 -24.27
C MET A 16 15.51 18.08 -23.22
N SER A 17 16.08 16.88 -23.23
CA SER A 17 15.78 15.85 -22.23
C SER A 17 16.08 16.32 -20.80
N ALA A 18 17.23 16.94 -20.57
CA ALA A 18 17.60 17.50 -19.26
C ALA A 18 16.64 18.60 -18.80
N PHE A 19 16.27 19.52 -19.71
CA PHE A 19 15.30 20.58 -19.41
C PHE A 19 13.94 20.01 -19.02
N LEU A 20 13.42 19.04 -19.78
CA LEU A 20 12.15 18.38 -19.50
C LEU A 20 12.20 17.64 -18.16
N ALA A 21 13.27 16.88 -17.91
CA ALA A 21 13.48 16.16 -16.66
C ALA A 21 13.50 17.10 -15.45
N GLN A 22 14.07 18.30 -15.58
CA GLN A 22 14.17 19.24 -14.47
C GLN A 22 12.90 20.08 -14.25
N ASN A 23 12.21 20.48 -15.32
CA ASN A 23 11.17 21.51 -15.25
C ASN A 23 9.75 21.02 -15.52
N VAL A 24 9.62 19.94 -16.29
CA VAL A 24 8.32 19.41 -16.74
C VAL A 24 7.96 18.16 -15.95
N VAL A 25 8.87 17.18 -15.89
CA VAL A 25 8.63 15.89 -15.23
C VAL A 25 8.11 16.05 -13.79
N PRO A 26 8.71 16.86 -12.89
CA PRO A 26 8.22 16.99 -11.52
C PRO A 26 6.77 17.51 -11.43
N LYS A 27 6.34 18.32 -12.40
CA LYS A 27 4.97 18.83 -12.47
C LYS A 27 4.00 17.73 -12.92
N LEU A 28 4.41 16.88 -13.85
CA LEU A 28 3.61 15.73 -14.29
C LEU A 28 3.46 14.69 -13.18
N GLU A 29 4.55 14.43 -12.45
CA GLU A 29 4.54 13.56 -11.27
C GLU A 29 3.51 14.07 -10.25
N LYS A 30 3.59 15.33 -9.86
CA LYS A 30 2.64 15.96 -8.92
C LYS A 30 1.21 15.96 -9.46
N CYS A 31 1.02 16.19 -10.75
CA CYS A 31 -0.30 16.19 -11.40
C CYS A 31 -0.99 14.83 -11.24
N LEU A 32 -0.28 13.73 -11.50
CA LEU A 32 -0.83 12.38 -11.31
C LEU A 32 -0.96 12.01 -9.82
N ASP A 33 0.00 12.40 -8.99
CA ASP A 33 0.00 12.12 -7.55
C ASP A 33 -1.11 12.85 -6.79
N THR A 34 -1.68 13.92 -7.36
CA THR A 34 -2.77 14.69 -6.71
C THR A 34 -4.12 14.57 -7.43
N MET A 35 -4.17 13.94 -8.61
CA MET A 35 -5.39 13.73 -9.38
C MET A 35 -6.51 13.09 -8.54
N ASN A 36 -7.75 13.57 -8.69
CA ASN A 36 -8.90 12.95 -8.07
C ASN A 36 -9.32 11.71 -8.86
N LEU A 37 -9.24 10.53 -8.23
CA LEU A 37 -9.58 9.23 -8.82
C LEU A 37 -11.03 8.80 -8.53
N ASN A 38 -11.79 9.56 -7.75
CA ASN A 38 -13.18 9.26 -7.45
C ASN A 38 -14.05 9.47 -8.71
N PRO A 39 -14.65 8.42 -9.30
CA PRO A 39 -15.41 8.53 -10.54
C PRO A 39 -16.73 9.30 -10.40
N ARG A 40 -17.21 9.52 -9.17
CA ARG A 40 -18.41 10.32 -8.93
C ARG A 40 -18.13 11.82 -9.05
N GLU A 41 -16.91 12.22 -8.68
CA GLU A 41 -16.49 13.62 -8.62
C GLU A 41 -15.71 14.01 -9.87
N ASN A 42 -14.78 13.16 -10.31
CA ASN A 42 -13.97 13.40 -11.51
C ASN A 42 -14.40 12.47 -12.63
N LYS A 43 -15.21 12.98 -13.57
CA LYS A 43 -15.64 12.22 -14.75
C LYS A 43 -14.74 12.44 -15.97
N LYS A 44 -14.03 13.57 -15.99
CA LYS A 44 -13.25 14.02 -17.14
C LYS A 44 -11.79 13.60 -17.07
N TYR A 45 -11.22 13.51 -15.87
CA TYR A 45 -9.81 13.19 -15.65
C TYR A 45 -8.88 14.07 -16.50
N GLU A 46 -9.12 15.38 -16.51
CA GLU A 46 -8.37 16.33 -17.35
C GLU A 46 -6.87 16.31 -17.03
N GLU A 47 -6.51 16.02 -15.78
CA GLU A 47 -5.13 15.86 -15.31
C GLU A 47 -4.42 14.71 -16.03
N TRP A 48 -5.10 13.57 -16.21
CA TRP A 48 -4.57 12.43 -16.96
C TRP A 48 -4.27 12.82 -18.41
N TYR A 49 -5.24 13.42 -19.09
CA TYR A 49 -5.07 13.82 -20.49
C TYR A 49 -4.02 14.91 -20.66
N ALA A 50 -3.92 15.85 -19.71
CA ALA A 50 -2.88 16.86 -19.68
C ALA A 50 -1.49 16.20 -19.59
N CYS A 51 -1.30 15.19 -18.73
CA CYS A 51 -0.06 14.41 -18.65
C CYS A 51 0.23 13.65 -19.95
N MET A 52 -0.72 12.90 -20.49
CA MET A 52 -0.52 12.10 -21.71
C MET A 52 -0.21 12.95 -22.94
N SER A 53 -0.64 14.21 -22.93
CA SER A 53 -0.31 15.16 -24.00
C SER A 53 1.21 15.33 -24.18
N TRP A 54 2.01 15.18 -23.11
CA TRP A 54 3.46 15.33 -23.16
C TRP A 54 4.23 14.14 -23.76
N MET A 55 3.57 13.04 -24.12
CA MET A 55 4.23 11.87 -24.74
C MET A 55 4.90 12.19 -26.10
N GLY A 56 4.55 13.31 -26.74
CA GLY A 56 5.26 13.77 -27.94
C GLY A 56 6.64 14.38 -27.69
N MET A 57 6.98 14.67 -26.43
CA MET A 57 8.26 15.29 -26.02
C MET A 57 9.00 14.46 -24.96
N ILE A 58 8.28 13.69 -24.15
CA ILE A 58 8.82 12.80 -23.12
C ILE A 58 8.86 11.38 -23.67
N SER A 59 9.95 10.65 -23.41
CA SER A 59 10.08 9.27 -23.88
C SER A 59 9.00 8.36 -23.25
N PRO A 60 8.59 7.29 -23.95
CA PRO A 60 7.67 6.29 -23.41
C PRO A 60 8.16 5.71 -22.08
N ASP A 61 9.47 5.44 -21.93
CA ASP A 61 10.07 4.93 -20.69
C ASP A 61 9.87 5.88 -19.50
N THR A 62 10.15 7.17 -19.69
CA THR A 62 9.95 8.17 -18.64
C THR A 62 8.48 8.31 -18.30
N MET A 63 7.59 8.36 -19.29
CA MET A 63 6.14 8.42 -19.05
C MET A 63 5.64 7.18 -18.30
N ALA A 64 6.06 5.98 -18.70
CA ALA A 64 5.71 4.73 -18.04
C ALA A 64 6.19 4.71 -16.58
N SER A 65 7.40 5.21 -16.32
CA SER A 65 7.95 5.35 -14.96
C SER A 65 7.11 6.30 -14.09
N ILE A 66 6.75 7.49 -14.62
CA ILE A 66 5.89 8.46 -13.93
C ILE A 66 4.53 7.84 -13.59
N VAL A 67 3.87 7.21 -14.57
CA VAL A 67 2.55 6.58 -14.37
C VAL A 67 2.63 5.44 -13.35
N THR A 68 3.68 4.60 -13.45
CA THR A 68 3.95 3.50 -12.49
C THR A 68 4.09 4.02 -11.07
N LYS A 69 4.84 5.11 -10.87
CA LYS A 69 5.22 5.58 -9.53
C LYS A 69 4.15 6.46 -8.87
N TYR A 70 3.45 7.30 -9.63
CA TYR A 70 2.60 8.36 -9.07
C TYR A 70 1.10 8.15 -9.32
N PHE A 71 0.71 7.42 -10.37
CA PHE A 71 -0.69 7.12 -10.65
C PHE A 71 -1.13 5.77 -10.04
N PHE A 72 -0.42 4.68 -10.38
CA PHE A 72 -0.90 3.33 -10.05
C PHE A 72 -1.08 3.03 -8.55
N PRO A 73 -0.21 3.48 -7.63
CA PRO A 73 -0.44 3.26 -6.19
C PRO A 73 -1.76 3.86 -5.72
N ARG A 74 -2.09 5.07 -6.19
CA ARG A 74 -3.34 5.76 -5.84
C ARG A 74 -4.54 5.14 -6.54
N TRP A 75 -4.39 4.78 -7.81
CA TRP A 75 -5.42 4.10 -8.58
C TRP A 75 -5.80 2.75 -7.96
N TYR A 76 -4.81 1.95 -7.55
CA TYR A 76 -5.03 0.68 -6.89
C TYR A 76 -5.68 0.86 -5.51
N ALA A 77 -5.23 1.84 -4.72
CA ALA A 77 -5.86 2.15 -3.44
C ALA A 77 -7.34 2.57 -3.61
N ALA A 78 -7.66 3.39 -4.61
CA ALA A 78 -9.03 3.78 -4.92
C ALA A 78 -9.88 2.58 -5.36
N LEU A 79 -9.31 1.66 -6.15
CA LEU A 79 -9.94 0.41 -6.55
C LEU A 79 -10.29 -0.45 -5.33
N CYS A 80 -9.32 -0.77 -4.48
CA CYS A 80 -9.53 -1.59 -3.28
C CYS A 80 -10.57 -0.94 -2.35
N HIS A 81 -10.45 0.36 -2.11
CA HIS A 81 -11.41 1.10 -1.29
C HIS A 81 -12.85 0.99 -1.83
N TRP A 82 -13.03 1.09 -3.15
CA TRP A 82 -14.35 0.94 -3.75
C TRP A 82 -14.86 -0.51 -3.67
N LEU A 83 -14.00 -1.50 -3.92
CA LEU A 83 -14.33 -2.92 -3.80
C LEU A 83 -14.75 -3.31 -2.37
N ASP A 84 -14.17 -2.68 -1.37
CA ASP A 84 -14.51 -2.91 0.04
C ASP A 84 -15.71 -2.06 0.53
N SER A 85 -16.34 -1.27 -0.34
CA SER A 85 -17.51 -0.50 0.06
C SER A 85 -18.70 -1.43 0.40
N PRO A 86 -19.42 -1.21 1.51
CA PRO A 86 -20.53 -2.08 1.92
C PRO A 86 -21.70 -2.11 0.92
N ARG A 87 -21.77 -1.13 0.01
CA ARG A 87 -22.77 -1.04 -1.07
C ARG A 87 -22.10 -1.02 -2.44
N VAL A 88 -21.00 -1.76 -2.60
CA VAL A 88 -20.30 -1.85 -3.89
C VAL A 88 -21.21 -2.47 -4.95
N ILE A 89 -21.24 -1.84 -6.14
CA ILE A 89 -21.84 -2.41 -7.34
C ILE A 89 -20.70 -2.87 -8.23
N LEU A 90 -20.38 -4.17 -8.20
CA LEU A 90 -19.21 -4.73 -8.89
C LEU A 90 -19.18 -4.41 -10.40
N ASN A 91 -20.34 -4.30 -11.04
CA ASN A 91 -20.42 -3.92 -12.46
C ASN A 91 -19.91 -2.50 -12.72
N GLU A 92 -20.14 -1.55 -11.81
CA GLU A 92 -19.61 -0.19 -11.93
C GLU A 92 -18.09 -0.18 -11.76
N VAL A 93 -17.57 -0.98 -10.83
CA VAL A 93 -16.11 -1.10 -10.62
C VAL A 93 -15.43 -1.77 -11.82
N LYS A 94 -16.02 -2.84 -12.37
CA LYS A 94 -15.59 -3.48 -13.62
C LYS A 94 -15.55 -2.50 -14.78
N LEU A 95 -16.59 -1.68 -14.92
CA LEU A 95 -16.65 -0.64 -15.95
C LEU A 95 -15.51 0.36 -15.75
N TRP A 96 -15.34 0.90 -14.54
CA TRP A 96 -14.27 1.86 -14.23
C TRP A 96 -12.87 1.30 -14.50
N TYR A 97 -12.60 0.05 -14.10
CA TYR A 97 -11.36 -0.64 -14.43
C TYR A 97 -11.14 -0.72 -15.95
N ARG A 98 -12.17 -1.13 -16.70
CA ARG A 98 -12.10 -1.26 -18.16
C ARG A 98 -11.84 0.09 -18.84
N GLU A 99 -12.50 1.16 -18.38
CA GLU A 99 -12.26 2.50 -18.90
C GLU A 99 -10.80 2.93 -18.67
N TRP A 100 -10.23 2.62 -17.50
CA TRP A 100 -8.82 2.91 -17.24
C TRP A 100 -7.86 2.08 -18.12
N ASP A 101 -8.11 0.79 -18.28
CA ASP A 101 -7.33 -0.07 -19.18
C ASP A 101 -7.36 0.43 -20.64
N GLN A 102 -8.49 0.97 -21.10
CA GLN A 102 -8.62 1.57 -22.43
C GLN A 102 -7.97 2.96 -22.54
N ARG A 103 -7.87 3.72 -21.44
CA ARG A 103 -7.23 5.05 -21.41
C ARG A 103 -5.71 5.00 -21.43
N ILE A 104 -5.10 3.86 -21.11
CA ILE A 104 -3.64 3.70 -21.19
C ILE A 104 -3.21 3.76 -22.66
N PRO A 105 -2.35 4.72 -23.05
CA PRO A 105 -1.90 4.81 -24.43
C PRO A 105 -1.08 3.58 -24.87
N PRO A 106 -1.21 3.14 -26.13
CA PRO A 106 -0.53 1.94 -26.62
C PRO A 106 1.00 2.04 -26.51
N GLN A 107 1.57 3.24 -26.56
CA GLN A 107 3.01 3.50 -26.44
C GLN A 107 3.59 3.06 -25.10
N ILE A 108 2.80 3.09 -24.03
CA ILE A 108 3.25 2.69 -22.69
C ILE A 108 2.57 1.40 -22.21
N ARG A 109 1.50 0.95 -22.87
CA ARG A 109 0.69 -0.19 -22.44
C ARG A 109 1.50 -1.50 -22.31
N ASP A 110 2.46 -1.71 -23.19
CA ASP A 110 3.23 -2.94 -23.23
C ASP A 110 4.37 -3.03 -22.22
N PHE A 111 4.67 -1.93 -21.51
CA PHE A 111 5.70 -1.90 -20.49
C PHE A 111 5.37 -2.90 -19.37
N PRO A 112 6.35 -3.70 -18.90
CA PRO A 112 6.13 -4.73 -17.87
C PRO A 112 5.49 -4.17 -16.60
N THR A 113 5.92 -2.99 -16.15
CA THR A 113 5.39 -2.35 -14.94
C THR A 113 3.92 -1.95 -15.09
N ILE A 114 3.51 -1.50 -16.28
CA ILE A 114 2.13 -1.10 -16.57
C ILE A 114 1.23 -2.35 -16.61
N LYS A 115 1.66 -3.39 -17.33
CA LYS A 115 0.98 -4.69 -17.38
C LYS A 115 0.78 -5.30 -15.99
N GLU A 116 1.82 -5.26 -15.17
CA GLU A 116 1.77 -5.82 -13.82
C GLU A 116 0.78 -5.07 -12.92
N ASN A 117 0.75 -3.74 -12.98
CA ASN A 117 -0.22 -2.97 -12.18
C ASN A 117 -1.67 -3.19 -12.62
N LEU A 118 -1.92 -3.31 -13.93
CA LEU A 118 -3.26 -3.68 -14.45
C LEU A 118 -3.64 -5.09 -13.99
N ARG A 119 -2.73 -6.06 -14.11
CA ARG A 119 -2.92 -7.44 -13.63
C ARG A 119 -3.28 -7.46 -12.14
N ARG A 120 -2.58 -6.70 -11.31
CA ARG A 120 -2.88 -6.58 -9.87
C ARG A 120 -4.29 -6.06 -9.62
N GLY A 121 -4.73 -5.05 -10.36
CA GLY A 121 -6.11 -4.55 -10.26
C GLY A 121 -7.15 -5.60 -10.69
N MET A 122 -6.85 -6.39 -11.72
CA MET A 122 -7.73 -7.47 -12.16
C MET A 122 -7.85 -8.61 -11.14
N VAL A 123 -6.75 -8.98 -10.48
CA VAL A 123 -6.76 -9.97 -9.40
C VAL A 123 -7.62 -9.51 -8.25
N ALA A 124 -7.46 -8.26 -7.79
CA ALA A 124 -8.30 -7.65 -6.76
C ALA A 124 -9.80 -7.72 -7.11
N LEU A 125 -10.15 -7.43 -8.36
CA LEU A 125 -11.53 -7.51 -8.84
C LEU A 125 -12.07 -8.95 -8.82
N MET A 126 -11.24 -9.93 -9.16
CA MET A 126 -11.59 -11.35 -9.13
C MET A 126 -11.82 -11.82 -7.69
N GLU A 127 -10.92 -11.50 -6.77
CA GLU A 127 -11.03 -11.82 -5.34
C GLU A 127 -12.31 -11.23 -4.74
N SER A 128 -12.59 -9.95 -5.01
CA SER A 128 -13.82 -9.30 -4.56
C SER A 128 -15.08 -9.95 -5.12
N SER A 129 -15.04 -10.42 -6.38
CA SER A 129 -16.18 -11.13 -6.97
C SER A 129 -16.47 -12.49 -6.32
N GLN A 130 -15.48 -13.07 -5.64
CA GLN A 130 -15.61 -14.29 -4.84
C GLN A 130 -15.98 -14.00 -3.38
N GLY A 131 -16.20 -12.73 -3.02
CA GLY A 131 -16.55 -12.30 -1.67
C GLY A 131 -15.36 -12.12 -0.73
N LEU A 132 -14.13 -12.21 -1.24
CA LEU A 132 -12.92 -11.92 -0.47
C LEU A 132 -12.72 -10.40 -0.37
N ARG A 133 -12.32 -9.93 0.80
CA ARG A 133 -11.95 -8.53 1.02
C ARG A 133 -10.56 -8.30 0.46
N VAL A 134 -10.43 -7.34 -0.44
CA VAL A 134 -9.17 -7.04 -1.14
C VAL A 134 -8.25 -6.24 -0.23
N SER A 135 -8.81 -5.32 0.56
CA SER A 135 -8.12 -4.80 1.73
C SER A 135 -8.40 -5.74 2.88
N SER A 136 -7.38 -6.41 3.39
CA SER A 136 -7.43 -7.14 4.66
C SER A 136 -7.53 -6.17 5.85
N GLY A 137 -8.52 -5.27 5.82
CA GLY A 137 -8.86 -4.39 6.92
C GLY A 137 -9.77 -5.11 7.92
N PRO A 138 -9.65 -4.81 9.22
CA PRO A 138 -10.51 -5.43 10.22
C PRO A 138 -11.98 -5.07 9.97
N PRO A 139 -12.94 -5.97 10.27
CA PRO A 139 -14.36 -5.68 10.15
C PRO A 139 -14.72 -4.43 10.96
N PRO A 140 -15.72 -3.64 10.53
CA PRO A 140 -16.20 -2.51 11.31
C PRO A 140 -16.57 -3.01 12.72
N PRO A 141 -16.20 -2.27 13.78
CA PRO A 141 -16.54 -2.67 15.14
C PRO A 141 -18.07 -2.86 15.22
N PRO A 142 -18.55 -3.96 15.85
CA PRO A 142 -19.97 -4.08 16.15
C PRO A 142 -20.39 -2.83 16.94
N LEU A 143 -21.55 -2.25 16.60
CA LEU A 143 -22.14 -1.12 17.32
C LEU A 143 -22.13 -1.44 18.82
N ALA A 144 -21.21 -0.82 19.55
CA ALA A 144 -21.03 -1.09 20.98
C ALA A 144 -22.30 -0.68 21.71
N GLN A 145 -22.97 -1.64 22.34
CA GLN A 145 -23.93 -1.34 23.39
C GLN A 145 -23.18 -0.58 24.49
N ALA A 146 -23.72 0.56 24.92
CA ALA A 146 -23.10 1.43 25.90
C ALA A 146 -22.86 0.68 27.22
N VAL A 147 -21.59 0.54 27.60
CA VAL A 147 -21.18 0.02 28.91
C VAL A 147 -21.30 1.15 29.94
N PRO A 148 -21.90 0.95 31.12
CA PRO A 148 -22.01 1.99 32.14
C PRO A 148 -20.65 2.29 32.80
N PRO A 149 -20.45 3.51 33.34
CA PRO A 149 -19.15 3.95 33.85
C PRO A 149 -18.82 3.31 35.22
N PRO A 150 -17.52 3.13 35.56
CA PRO A 150 -17.08 2.54 36.82
C PRO A 150 -17.06 3.57 37.98
N PRO A 151 -17.16 3.12 39.25
CA PRO A 151 -17.10 4.00 40.43
C PRO A 151 -15.64 4.39 40.82
N PRO A 152 -15.47 5.45 41.64
CA PRO A 152 -14.16 6.04 41.96
C PRO A 152 -13.32 5.24 43.00
N PRO A 153 -12.00 5.46 43.07
CA PRO A 153 -11.06 4.60 43.80
C PRO A 153 -10.88 4.98 45.27
N VAL A 154 -10.68 3.97 46.14
CA VAL A 154 -10.24 4.13 47.53
C VAL A 154 -8.84 3.53 47.70
N ALA A 155 -8.00 4.23 48.47
CA ALA A 155 -6.56 4.01 48.61
C ALA A 155 -6.15 2.91 49.61
N MET A 156 -5.09 2.18 49.21
CA MET A 156 -3.98 1.55 49.96
C MET A 156 -4.26 0.64 51.18
N ARG A 157 -3.76 -0.61 51.13
CA ARG A 157 -2.55 -1.10 51.85
C ARG A 157 -2.28 -2.61 51.58
N PRO A 158 -1.07 -3.12 51.90
CA PRO A 158 -0.43 -4.22 51.16
C PRO A 158 -0.61 -5.57 51.85
N ASN A 159 -0.79 -6.63 51.07
CA ASN A 159 -0.28 -7.94 51.46
C ASN A 159 -0.01 -8.82 50.23
N MET A 160 1.06 -9.59 50.33
CA MET A 160 1.45 -10.60 49.36
C MET A 160 0.29 -11.53 49.00
N GLY A 161 0.10 -11.67 47.70
CA GLY A 161 -0.69 -12.71 47.08
C GLY A 161 -0.39 -12.63 45.60
N VAL A 162 0.56 -13.41 45.14
CA VAL A 162 0.74 -13.68 43.71
C VAL A 162 -0.59 -14.17 43.13
N PRO A 163 -1.18 -13.49 42.15
CA PRO A 163 -2.18 -14.10 41.28
C PRO A 163 -1.45 -14.47 39.99
N MET A 164 -1.09 -15.75 39.91
CA MET A 164 -0.73 -16.41 38.67
C MET A 164 -1.94 -16.35 37.74
N ASN A 165 -1.91 -15.40 36.80
CA ASN A 165 -2.37 -15.53 35.42
C ASN A 165 -2.23 -14.19 34.72
N SER A 166 -0.97 -13.77 34.54
CA SER A 166 -0.64 -12.85 33.46
C SER A 166 -0.89 -13.62 32.16
N HIS A 167 -2.01 -13.37 31.49
CA HIS A 167 -2.13 -13.67 30.06
C HIS A 167 -0.96 -12.94 29.38
N MET A 168 0.13 -13.66 29.09
CA MET A 168 1.29 -13.08 28.42
C MET A 168 0.82 -12.49 27.10
N SER A 169 1.15 -11.22 26.87
CA SER A 169 0.89 -10.60 25.58
C SER A 169 1.74 -11.26 24.49
N LEU A 170 1.23 -11.36 23.26
CA LEU A 170 1.99 -11.97 22.15
C LEU A 170 3.36 -11.30 21.93
N LYS A 171 3.47 -10.01 22.24
CA LYS A 171 4.73 -9.28 22.26
C LYS A 171 5.73 -9.84 23.28
N GLU A 172 5.28 -10.13 24.51
CA GLU A 172 6.13 -10.75 25.54
C GLU A 172 6.51 -12.19 25.18
N VAL A 173 5.61 -12.93 24.51
CA VAL A 173 5.90 -14.29 24.01
C VAL A 173 7.00 -14.24 22.95
N LEU A 174 6.90 -13.32 21.98
CA LEU A 174 7.94 -13.08 20.96
C LEU A 174 9.27 -12.67 21.60
N GLU A 175 9.25 -11.75 22.57
CA GLU A 175 10.47 -11.30 23.24
C GLU A 175 11.14 -12.44 24.03
N ARG A 176 10.37 -13.28 24.72
CA ARG A 176 10.89 -14.45 25.44
C ARG A 176 11.43 -15.51 24.50
N MET A 177 10.75 -15.79 23.40
CA MET A 177 11.21 -16.77 22.41
C MET A 177 12.45 -16.28 21.66
N ALA A 178 12.52 -15.00 21.32
CA ALA A 178 13.71 -14.40 20.74
C ALA A 178 14.90 -14.54 21.71
N ALA A 179 14.70 -14.23 23.00
CA ALA A 179 15.72 -14.41 24.02
C ALA A 179 16.11 -15.89 24.26
N GLN A 180 15.18 -16.84 24.15
CA GLN A 180 15.44 -18.27 24.33
C GLN A 180 16.27 -18.87 23.18
N HIS A 181 16.17 -18.33 21.97
CA HIS A 181 16.85 -18.82 20.77
C HIS A 181 17.96 -17.89 20.27
N ASP A 182 18.43 -16.95 21.11
CA ASP A 182 19.46 -15.95 20.77
C ASP A 182 19.16 -15.14 19.49
N LEU A 183 17.88 -14.86 19.22
CA LEU A 183 17.42 -14.11 18.06
C LEU A 183 17.32 -12.61 18.37
N THR A 184 17.72 -11.78 17.40
CA THR A 184 17.63 -10.32 17.50
C THR A 184 16.16 -9.86 17.44
N HIS A 185 15.66 -9.22 18.50
CA HIS A 185 14.35 -8.56 18.52
C HIS A 185 14.47 -7.05 18.76
N ILE A 186 14.71 -6.28 17.70
CA ILE A 186 14.93 -4.82 17.76
C ILE A 186 14.03 -4.05 16.77
N PRO A 187 13.49 -2.89 17.15
CA PRO A 187 12.67 -2.07 16.25
C PRO A 187 13.51 -1.50 15.09
N GLN A 188 12.98 -1.59 13.88
CA GLN A 188 13.50 -0.91 12.70
C GLN A 188 13.13 0.58 12.77
N ARG A 189 14.06 1.43 13.22
CA ARG A 189 13.79 2.84 13.57
C ARG A 189 13.23 3.71 12.43
N ASP A 190 13.31 3.26 11.18
CA ASP A 190 12.79 3.98 10.01
C ASP A 190 11.73 3.19 9.22
N ARG A 191 11.16 2.14 9.81
CA ARG A 191 10.21 1.26 9.10
C ARG A 191 8.92 1.08 9.87
N LEU A 192 7.87 1.67 9.32
CA LEU A 192 6.50 1.55 9.77
C LEU A 192 5.66 0.89 8.68
N LYS A 193 4.81 -0.06 9.07
CA LYS A 193 3.79 -0.64 8.19
C LYS A 193 2.44 -0.26 8.75
N GLU A 194 1.68 0.56 7.99
CA GLU A 194 0.33 1.01 8.40
C GLU A 194 0.32 1.70 9.78
N GLY A 195 1.37 2.48 10.09
CA GLY A 195 1.54 3.15 11.39
C GLY A 195 2.04 2.25 12.52
N ARG A 196 2.28 0.97 12.27
CA ARG A 196 2.79 0.00 13.26
C ARG A 196 4.29 -0.19 13.11
N GLN A 197 4.95 -0.31 14.26
CA GLN A 197 6.39 -0.57 14.34
C GLN A 197 6.73 -1.92 13.72
N VAL A 198 7.68 -1.92 12.80
CA VAL A 198 8.31 -3.15 12.30
C VAL A 198 9.50 -3.48 13.18
N TYR A 199 9.63 -4.75 13.54
CA TYR A 199 10.71 -5.31 14.36
C TYR A 199 11.53 -6.28 13.50
N TRP A 200 12.82 -6.35 13.77
CA TRP A 200 13.61 -7.52 13.41
C TRP A 200 13.25 -8.66 14.36
N PHE A 201 13.14 -9.88 13.85
CA PHE A 201 13.07 -11.12 14.61
C PHE A 201 14.03 -12.11 13.96
N GLY A 202 15.25 -12.20 14.51
CA GLY A 202 16.37 -12.85 13.85
C GLY A 202 16.72 -12.14 12.53
N THR A 203 16.63 -12.85 11.42
CA THR A 203 16.82 -12.31 10.06
C THR A 203 15.53 -11.77 9.42
N GLN A 204 14.39 -11.94 10.07
CA GLN A 204 13.08 -11.63 9.49
C GLN A 204 12.54 -10.28 9.94
N SER A 205 11.85 -9.59 9.04
CA SER A 205 11.09 -8.38 9.39
C SER A 205 9.66 -8.76 9.75
N ILE A 206 9.23 -8.42 10.97
CA ILE A 206 7.88 -8.70 11.46
C ILE A 206 7.17 -7.45 11.96
N TYR A 207 5.84 -7.44 11.91
CA TYR A 207 5.04 -6.51 12.70
C TYR A 207 3.87 -7.24 13.35
N LEU A 208 3.34 -6.64 14.41
CA LEU A 208 2.24 -7.22 15.19
C LEU A 208 0.94 -6.44 14.93
N ASP A 209 -0.12 -7.16 14.61
CA ASP A 209 -1.48 -6.62 14.59
C ASP A 209 -2.46 -7.59 15.27
N ARG A 210 -3.25 -7.08 16.23
CA ARG A 210 -4.36 -7.80 16.89
C ARG A 210 -4.03 -9.26 17.25
N ASN A 211 -2.87 -9.48 17.87
CA ASN A 211 -2.39 -10.79 18.30
C ASN A 211 -1.98 -11.76 17.17
N ILE A 212 -1.73 -11.24 15.96
CA ILE A 212 -1.21 -11.97 14.80
C ILE A 212 0.16 -11.39 14.45
N VAL A 213 1.11 -12.27 14.16
CA VAL A 213 2.44 -11.89 13.65
C VAL A 213 2.41 -11.91 12.13
N TYR A 214 2.87 -10.83 11.51
CA TYR A 214 3.05 -10.76 10.07
C TYR A 214 4.53 -10.72 9.76
N VAL A 215 4.97 -11.53 8.81
CA VAL A 215 6.34 -11.53 8.29
C VAL A 215 6.36 -10.96 6.88
N LEU A 216 7.41 -10.21 6.57
CA LEU A 216 7.69 -9.77 5.22
C LEU A 216 8.25 -10.94 4.40
N ASP A 217 7.51 -11.35 3.38
CA ASP A 217 8.05 -12.22 2.33
C ASP A 217 9.00 -11.40 1.44
N THR A 218 10.27 -11.79 1.39
CA THR A 218 11.31 -11.10 0.62
C THR A 218 11.25 -11.41 -0.88
N GLN A 219 10.51 -12.44 -1.31
CA GLN A 219 10.32 -12.77 -2.72
C GLN A 219 9.17 -11.96 -3.33
N THR A 220 8.07 -11.83 -2.58
CA THR A 220 6.85 -11.14 -3.05
C THR A 220 6.72 -9.71 -2.51
N PHE A 221 7.63 -9.29 -1.61
CA PHE A 221 7.55 -8.04 -0.84
C PHE A 221 6.19 -7.80 -0.17
N SER A 222 5.47 -8.89 0.12
CA SER A 222 4.15 -8.89 0.74
C SER A 222 4.23 -9.28 2.21
N TRP A 223 3.25 -8.85 3.00
CA TRP A 223 3.17 -9.23 4.41
C TRP A 223 2.16 -10.35 4.55
N ARG A 224 2.58 -11.47 5.10
CA ARG A 224 1.69 -12.62 5.33
C ARG A 224 1.61 -12.97 6.81
N PRO A 225 0.43 -13.36 7.31
CA PRO A 225 0.31 -13.85 8.67
C PRO A 225 1.12 -15.14 8.80
N VAL A 226 1.86 -15.26 9.90
CA VAL A 226 2.73 -16.41 10.18
C VAL A 226 2.48 -16.90 11.60
N GLY A 227 2.42 -18.22 11.76
CA GLY A 227 2.38 -18.85 13.08
C GLY A 227 3.72 -18.75 13.79
N MET A 228 3.74 -18.92 15.11
CA MET A 228 4.97 -18.84 15.89
C MET A 228 6.01 -19.89 15.48
N GLU A 229 5.57 -21.15 15.29
CA GLU A 229 6.45 -22.25 14.89
C GLU A 229 7.07 -22.03 13.52
N GLU A 230 6.29 -21.54 12.56
CA GLU A 230 6.77 -21.19 11.22
C GLU A 230 7.74 -19.99 11.27
N LEU A 231 7.48 -19.00 12.12
CA LEU A 231 8.37 -17.86 12.31
C LEU A 231 9.75 -18.29 12.85
N LEU A 232 9.78 -19.25 13.78
CA LEU A 232 11.03 -19.81 14.32
C LEU A 232 11.82 -20.58 13.24
N GLN A 233 11.13 -21.38 12.42
CA GLN A 233 11.75 -22.06 11.28
C GLN A 233 12.33 -21.06 10.28
N LEU A 234 11.58 -20.00 9.96
CA LEU A 234 12.03 -18.92 9.07
C LEU A 234 13.20 -18.11 9.65
N ALA A 235 13.32 -18.03 10.98
CA ALA A 235 14.43 -17.39 11.68
C ALA A 235 15.68 -18.27 11.78
N GLY A 236 15.63 -19.52 11.29
CA GLY A 236 16.76 -20.45 11.26
C GLY A 236 16.95 -21.26 12.55
N VAL A 237 15.95 -21.30 13.42
CA VAL A 237 15.93 -22.16 14.61
C VAL A 237 15.53 -23.57 14.18
N LYS A 238 16.38 -24.56 14.44
CA LYS A 238 16.11 -25.99 14.21
C LYS A 238 15.32 -26.60 15.37
#